data_AF-J9GRV3-F1
#
_entry.id   AF-J9GRV3-F1
#
_cell.length_a   1.000
_cell.length_b   1.000
_cell.length_c   1.000
_cell.angle_alpha   90.00
_cell.angle_beta   90.00
_cell.angle_gamma   90.00
#
_symmetry.space_group_name_H-M   'P 1'
#
loop_
_entity.id
_entity.type
_entity.pdbx_description
1 polymer ?
#
loop_
_entity_poly.entity_id
_entity_poly.type
_entity_poly.pdbx_seq_one_letter_code
_entity_poly.pdbx_strand_id
1 'polypeptide(L)'
;LIEQFLDQDNNPIFHTEIRVEGLSAGTGTGYSKKESQQNAAQMALKKIKEDEAFKQEIIQLKEAHQAITDTNNEYTTEEIEKMAESETSSDSAETKEIIL
;
A
#
# COMPACT_ATOMS: atom_id res chain seq x y z
N LEU A 1 -3.50 -3.22 4.27
CA LEU A 1 -4.38 -3.92 5.24
C LEU A 1 -3.49 -4.91 5.97
N ILE A 2 -3.43 -4.84 7.29
CA ILE A 2 -2.64 -5.78 8.11
C ILE A 2 -3.50 -6.98 8.45
N GLU A 3 -4.66 -6.72 9.06
CA GLU A 3 -5.51 -7.75 9.63
C GLU A 3 -6.99 -7.36 9.55
N GLN A 4 -7.84 -8.37 9.69
CA GLN A 4 -9.30 -8.25 9.82
C GLN A 4 -9.76 -9.16 10.95
N PHE A 5 -10.61 -8.64 11.84
CA PHE A 5 -11.23 -9.40 12.93
C PHE A 5 -12.72 -9.08 13.05
N LEU A 6 -13.43 -9.80 13.91
CA LEU A 6 -14.83 -9.54 14.23
C LEU A 6 -14.93 -8.84 15.58
N ASP A 7 -15.85 -7.89 15.70
CA ASP A 7 -16.22 -7.31 16.99
C ASP A 7 -17.19 -8.23 17.77
N GLN A 8 -17.72 -7.73 18.88
CA GLN A 8 -18.66 -8.47 19.75
C GLN A 8 -20.00 -8.78 19.05
N ASP A 9 -20.38 -8.00 18.05
CA ASP A 9 -21.61 -8.11 17.29
C ASP A 9 -21.41 -8.88 15.97
N ASN A 10 -20.23 -9.50 15.78
CA ASN A 10 -19.79 -10.15 14.55
C ASN A 10 -19.67 -9.22 13.32
N ASN A 11 -19.47 -7.92 13.52
CA ASN A 11 -19.14 -7.00 12.43
C ASN A 11 -17.64 -7.06 12.09
N PRO A 12 -17.25 -6.97 10.82
CA PRO A 12 -15.85 -6.96 10.44
C PRO A 12 -15.19 -5.62 10.81
N ILE A 13 -14.05 -5.72 11.48
CA ILE A 13 -13.13 -4.61 11.71
C ILE A 13 -11.89 -4.84 10.85
N PHE A 14 -11.45 -3.78 10.18
CA PHE A 14 -10.24 -3.75 9.37
C PHE A 14 -9.18 -2.91 10.05
N HIS A 15 -7.96 -3.43 10.14
CA HIS A 15 -6.80 -2.71 10.65
C HIS A 15 -5.74 -2.55 9.56
N THR A 16 -5.27 -1.32 9.36
CA THR A 16 -4.31 -0.94 8.32
C THR A 16 -3.18 -0.14 8.94
N GLU A 17 -1.95 -0.42 8.49
CA GLU A 17 -0.77 0.40 8.77
C GLU A 17 -0.15 0.85 7.44
N ILE A 18 0.39 2.06 7.45
CA ILE A 18 1.21 2.61 6.39
C ILE A 18 2.64 2.68 6.92
N ARG A 19 3.58 2.14 6.15
CA ARG A 19 5.01 2.19 6.43
C ARG A 19 5.74 2.98 5.35
N VAL A 20 6.78 3.71 5.75
CA VAL A 20 7.69 4.46 4.87
C VAL A 20 9.11 4.08 5.26
N GLU A 21 9.91 3.59 4.31
CA GLU A 21 11.26 3.04 4.58
C GLU A 21 11.27 1.99 5.71
N GLY A 22 10.20 1.21 5.84
CA GLY A 22 10.03 0.21 6.91
C GLY A 22 9.54 0.76 8.25
N LEU A 23 9.52 2.08 8.44
CA LEU A 23 9.00 2.72 9.66
C LEU A 23 7.48 2.90 9.63
N SER A 24 6.83 2.70 10.76
CA SER A 24 5.39 2.97 10.90
C SER A 24 5.09 4.47 10.79
N ALA A 25 4.35 4.84 9.75
CA ALA A 25 3.94 6.22 9.48
C ALA A 25 2.55 6.50 10.03
N GLY A 26 1.64 5.52 10.01
CA GLY A 26 0.31 5.69 10.56
C GLY A 26 -0.51 4.40 10.56
N THR A 27 -1.42 4.29 11.52
CA THR A 27 -2.34 3.16 11.67
C THR A 27 -3.78 3.63 11.60
N GLY A 28 -4.68 2.77 11.14
CA GLY A 28 -6.10 3.08 11.03
C GLY A 28 -6.94 1.84 11.18
N THR A 29 -8.04 2.00 11.91
CA THR A 29 -9.07 0.97 12.09
C THR A 29 -10.39 1.50 11.53
N GLY A 30 -11.23 0.62 11.01
CA GLY A 30 -12.57 0.98 10.52
C GLY A 30 -13.43 -0.24 10.21
N TYR A 31 -14.73 -0.04 10.08
CA TYR A 31 -15.70 -1.09 9.71
C TYR A 31 -15.71 -1.37 8.21
N SER A 32 -15.01 -0.55 7.42
CA SER A 32 -14.72 -0.83 6.02
C SER A 32 -13.22 -0.73 5.73
N LYS A 33 -12.77 -1.45 4.70
CA LYS A 33 -11.40 -1.34 4.20
C LYS A 33 -11.06 0.12 3.86
N LYS A 34 -11.95 0.81 3.16
CA LYS A 34 -11.79 2.22 2.78
C LYS A 34 -11.60 3.11 3.99
N GLU A 35 -12.43 2.98 5.02
CA GLU A 35 -12.33 3.77 6.25
C GLU A 35 -11.00 3.53 6.96
N SER A 36 -10.63 2.27 7.21
CA SER A 36 -9.37 1.94 7.88
C SER A 36 -8.15 2.51 7.15
N GLN A 37 -8.16 2.47 5.81
CA GLN A 37 -7.11 3.02 4.97
C GLN A 37 -7.08 4.55 5.00
N GLN A 38 -8.24 5.21 4.96
CA GLN A 38 -8.33 6.66 5.07
C GLN A 38 -7.81 7.16 6.41
N ASN A 39 -8.15 6.48 7.52
CA ASN A 39 -7.66 6.79 8.85
C ASN A 39 -6.14 6.64 8.94
N ALA A 40 -5.60 5.52 8.44
CA ALA A 40 -4.15 5.29 8.40
C ALA A 40 -3.42 6.34 7.54
N ALA A 41 -3.97 6.68 6.38
CA ALA A 41 -3.41 7.69 5.47
C ALA A 41 -3.41 9.08 6.07
N GLN A 42 -4.49 9.49 6.73
CA GLN A 42 -4.55 10.77 7.41
C GLN A 42 -3.48 10.88 8.50
N MET A 43 -3.32 9.82 9.32
CA MET A 43 -2.28 9.78 10.35
C MET A 43 -0.87 9.85 9.74
N ALA A 44 -0.61 9.06 8.70
CA ALA A 44 0.68 9.04 8.02
C ALA A 44 1.04 10.40 7.40
N LEU A 45 0.09 11.02 6.68
CA LEU A 45 0.28 12.34 6.08
C LEU A 45 0.53 13.42 7.14
N LYS A 46 -0.19 13.35 8.27
CA LYS A 46 0.02 14.27 9.39
C LYS A 46 1.42 14.10 9.98
N LYS A 47 1.83 12.86 10.29
CA LYS A 47 3.16 12.55 10.84
C LYS A 47 4.28 13.02 9.91
N ILE A 48 4.18 12.74 8.62
CA ILE A 48 5.17 13.19 7.62
C ILE A 48 5.28 14.72 7.58
N LYS A 49 4.20 15.46 7.81
CA LYS A 49 4.22 16.93 7.74
C LYS A 49 4.74 17.56 9.03
N GLU A 50 4.31 17.05 10.18
CA GLU A 50 4.48 17.70 11.48
C GLU A 50 5.66 17.15 12.30
N ASP A 51 6.09 15.91 12.05
CA ASP A 51 7.18 15.27 12.79
C ASP A 51 8.51 15.39 12.03
N GLU A 52 9.33 16.37 12.42
CA GLU A 52 10.67 16.56 11.83
C GLU A 52 11.60 15.38 12.10
N ALA A 53 11.52 14.75 13.27
CA ALA A 53 12.38 13.61 13.60
C ALA A 53 12.07 12.43 12.69
N PHE A 54 10.78 12.13 12.48
CA PHE A 54 10.35 11.09 11.55
C PHE A 54 10.82 11.35 10.11
N LYS A 55 10.75 12.61 9.65
CA LYS A 55 11.27 13.00 8.33
C LYS A 55 12.77 12.75 8.20
N GLN A 56 13.55 13.15 9.20
CA GLN A 56 15.00 12.93 9.19
C GLN A 56 15.36 11.44 9.22
N GLU A 57 14.60 10.63 9.96
CA GLU A 57 14.80 9.18 10.04
C GLU A 57 14.52 8.51 8.68
N ILE A 58 13.44 8.90 8.00
CA ILE A 58 13.14 8.44 6.63
C ILE A 58 14.29 8.76 5.68
N ILE A 59 14.84 9.98 5.73
CA ILE A 59 15.94 10.39 4.86
C ILE A 59 17.18 9.53 5.11
N GLN A 60 17.56 9.34 6.38
CA GLN A 60 18.71 8.51 6.75
C GLN A 60 18.55 7.06 6.31
N LEU A 61 17.38 6.46 6.50
CA LEU A 61 17.10 5.10 6.05
C LEU A 61 17.15 4.99 4.53
N LYS A 62 16.59 5.98 3.83
CA LYS A 62 16.62 6.03 2.36
C LYS A 62 18.05 6.16 1.82
N GLU A 63 18.92 6.91 2.48
CA GLU A 63 20.35 7.02 2.13
C GLU A 63 21.07 5.69 2.38
N ALA A 64 20.82 5.05 3.52
CA ALA A 64 21.38 3.74 3.85
C ALA A 64 20.95 2.65 2.84
N HIS A 65 19.68 2.63 2.45
CA HIS A 65 19.16 1.70 1.44
C HIS A 65 19.78 1.95 0.06
N GLN A 66 19.95 3.22 -0.36
CA GLN A 66 20.58 3.56 -1.63
C GLN A 66 22.05 3.12 -1.71
N ALA A 67 22.82 3.34 -0.64
CA ALA A 67 24.21 2.90 -0.58
C ALA A 67 24.34 1.37 -0.76
N ILE A 68 23.36 0.60 -0.26
CA ILE A 68 23.32 -0.85 -0.43
C ILE A 68 22.94 -1.23 -1.87
N THR A 69 21.97 -0.55 -2.50
CA THR A 69 21.56 -0.85 -3.88
C THR A 69 22.63 -0.49 -4.91
N ASP A 70 23.37 0.59 -4.71
CA ASP A 70 24.45 1.02 -5.62
C ASP A 70 25.64 0.04 -5.61
N THR A 71 25.80 -0.72 -4.52
CA THR A 71 26.84 -1.75 -4.41
C THR A 71 26.44 -3.07 -5.09
N ASN A 72 25.16 -3.24 -5.46
CA ASN A 72 24.60 -4.51 -5.96
C ASN A 72 24.14 -4.48 -7.43
N ASN A 73 24.27 -3.34 -8.14
CA ASN A 73 23.76 -3.23 -9.51
C ASN A 73 24.88 -3.07 -10.56
N GLU A 74 25.68 -4.12 -10.72
CA GLU A 74 26.42 -4.38 -11.96
C GLU A 74 25.73 -5.50 -12.74
N TYR A 75 24.49 -5.30 -13.21
CA TYR A 75 23.92 -6.02 -14.36
C TYR A 75 22.88 -5.16 -15.13
N THR A 76 22.95 -5.33 -16.45
CA THR A 76 22.58 -4.50 -17.59
C THR A 76 21.10 -4.13 -17.82
N THR A 77 20.92 -2.95 -18.39
CA THR A 77 19.67 -2.19 -18.63
C THR A 77 18.88 -2.56 -19.91
N GLU A 78 18.97 -3.77 -20.49
CA GLU A 78 18.53 -3.97 -21.90
C GLU A 78 17.39 -4.98 -22.19
N GLU A 79 16.69 -5.59 -21.22
CA GLU A 79 15.71 -6.67 -21.54
C GLU A 79 14.26 -6.54 -20.99
N ILE A 80 13.74 -5.34 -20.68
CA ILE A 80 12.30 -5.18 -20.30
C ILE A 80 11.47 -4.40 -21.35
N GLU A 81 11.93 -4.30 -22.60
CA GLU A 81 11.18 -3.59 -23.66
C GLU A 81 10.38 -4.52 -24.61
N LYS A 82 9.94 -5.72 -24.18
CA LYS A 82 9.28 -6.67 -25.10
C LYS A 82 7.99 -7.39 -24.68
N MET A 83 7.24 -6.92 -23.68
CA MET A 83 5.98 -7.57 -23.29
C MET A 83 4.85 -6.59 -22.92
N ALA A 84 4.56 -5.64 -23.81
CA ALA A 84 3.41 -4.73 -23.66
C ALA A 84 2.60 -4.55 -24.96
N GLU A 85 2.39 -5.63 -25.73
CA GLU A 85 1.43 -5.62 -26.83
C GLU A 85 0.67 -6.94 -26.89
N SER A 86 -0.66 -6.85 -27.07
CA SER A 86 -1.74 -7.86 -26.93
C SER A 86 -2.29 -7.98 -25.49
N GLU A 87 -3.55 -7.65 -25.15
CA GLU A 87 -4.76 -7.39 -25.94
C GLU A 87 -5.72 -6.43 -25.22
N THR A 88 -6.13 -5.37 -25.91
CA THR A 88 -7.49 -4.81 -25.86
C THR A 88 -8.33 -5.65 -26.82
N SER A 89 -9.49 -6.22 -26.48
CA SER A 89 -10.73 -5.51 -26.17
C SER A 89 -11.93 -6.47 -26.18
N SER A 90 -13.01 -6.06 -25.50
CA SER A 90 -14.43 -6.38 -25.75
C SER A 90 -14.92 -7.77 -25.29
N ASP A 91 -16.14 -7.97 -24.77
CA ASP A 91 -17.30 -7.10 -24.66
C ASP A 91 -18.33 -7.64 -23.64
N SER A 92 -19.21 -6.74 -23.23
CA SER A 92 -20.64 -6.90 -22.97
C SER A 92 -21.20 -7.64 -21.75
N ALA A 93 -22.15 -6.92 -21.14
CA ALA A 93 -23.15 -7.29 -20.15
C ALA A 93 -24.01 -8.50 -20.53
N GLU A 94 -24.58 -9.16 -19.51
CA GLU A 94 -26.05 -9.30 -19.35
C GLU A 94 -26.44 -10.01 -18.04
N THR A 95 -27.40 -9.40 -17.34
CA THR A 95 -28.27 -9.98 -16.31
C THR A 95 -29.07 -11.19 -16.84
N LYS A 96 -29.20 -12.27 -16.06
CA LYS A 96 -30.47 -12.99 -15.84
C LYS A 96 -30.40 -14.05 -14.74
N GLU A 97 -31.25 -13.82 -13.73
CA GLU A 97 -32.05 -14.74 -12.94
C GLU A 97 -32.20 -16.17 -13.51
N ILE A 98 -31.87 -17.22 -12.73
CA ILE A 98 -32.50 -18.55 -12.81
C ILE A 98 -32.69 -19.12 -11.40
N ILE A 99 -33.96 -19.35 -11.10
CA ILE A 99 -34.55 -20.07 -9.97
C ILE A 99 -34.21 -21.57 -10.07
N LEU A 100 -33.98 -22.20 -8.92
CA LEU A 100 -34.25 -23.63 -8.70
C LEU A 100 -34.89 -23.81 -7.32
#